data_AF-A0A2G2DRU8-F1
#
_entry.id   AF-A0A2G2DRU8-F1
#
_cell.length_a   1.000
_cell.length_b   1.000
_cell.length_c   1.000
_cell.angle_alpha   90.00
_cell.angle_beta   90.00
_cell.angle_gamma   90.00
#
_symmetry.space_group_name_H-M   'P 1'
#
loop_
_entity.id
_entity.type
_entity.pdbx_description
1 polymer ?
#
loop_
_entity_poly.entity_id
_entity_poly.type
_entity_poly.pdbx_seq_one_letter_code
_entity_poly.pdbx_strand_id
1 'polypeptide(L)'
;MRYLSPKHTLLNSRSGFTLIELLMVVTIMSAVAWMSLGVVNNNMDQVRFDDTKNRLETIKRAIIGDTSRTINGQSEIRGYVADMGGLPPHLQALLQKNYCAGFPQINNKADCEAAATNAWVVQGGYCTNHTATNPTTCSSASPIGTWMAGYSYDSKYNLWTGWNGPYLTAKELRDYPKFRDGWGNENTTSANNFGWKVTSGTDFTIQSYGKDGVASTTGVSFYEADYPPSATSPYHPLITKNEYTNIITGEGATATAEDGKNGIIINFGTPEACWGCWDGSAYLHFNPSESSEPSNPADRKNCEAVSTNRWRPKIGVADPTMCTGSTPPTPPAPPTDAIGVWLQTSYPKENICMRVAYRAAGIITTIDSAGNDINNSVDNTFTWDGSRQRLTFIFKDKQTLPMGILAYNLFEYDTATTPKCSETALFQVENNYWTPFTIVPKTSTTPLIWKLQ
;
A
#
# COMPACT_ATOMS: atom_id res chain seq x y z
N MET A 1 87.52 12.86 81.43
CA MET A 1 86.36 13.65 81.89
C MET A 1 85.12 13.14 81.16
N ARG A 2 84.05 12.87 81.90
CA ARG A 2 82.71 12.46 81.42
C ARG A 2 82.12 13.54 80.49
N TYR A 3 81.29 13.16 79.49
CA TYR A 3 79.83 13.36 79.51
C TYR A 3 79.14 13.01 78.17
N LEU A 4 78.26 12.00 78.26
CA LEU A 4 76.93 11.76 77.67
C LEU A 4 76.54 12.23 76.24
N SER A 5 75.99 11.25 75.51
CA SER A 5 75.08 11.32 74.34
C SER A 5 73.80 12.14 74.61
N PRO A 6 73.08 12.58 73.55
CA PRO A 6 71.84 11.85 73.24
C PRO A 6 71.59 11.58 71.74
N LYS A 7 70.93 10.45 71.52
CA LYS A 7 70.35 9.96 70.26
C LYS A 7 69.23 10.90 69.78
N HIS A 8 69.28 11.32 68.52
CA HIS A 8 68.11 11.87 67.84
C HIS A 8 67.24 10.73 67.30
N THR A 9 66.12 10.50 67.99
CA THR A 9 65.04 9.61 67.59
C THR A 9 64.25 10.25 66.44
N LEU A 10 64.15 9.58 65.30
CA LEU A 10 63.23 9.90 64.21
C LEU A 10 61.78 9.73 64.71
N LEU A 11 61.06 10.84 64.90
CA LEU A 11 59.62 10.82 65.16
C LEU A 11 58.89 10.70 63.82
N ASN A 12 58.42 9.48 63.57
CA ASN A 12 57.46 9.16 62.53
C ASN A 12 56.10 9.76 62.94
N SER A 13 55.69 10.87 62.31
CA SER A 13 54.34 11.42 62.51
C SER A 13 53.33 10.50 61.83
N ARG A 14 52.85 9.50 62.57
CA ARG A 14 51.59 8.85 62.24
C ARG A 14 50.48 9.81 62.67
N SER A 15 50.08 10.71 61.76
CA SER A 15 48.83 11.45 61.88
C SER A 15 47.68 10.44 61.75
N GLY A 16 47.24 9.88 62.88
CA GLY A 16 46.01 9.13 62.93
C GLY A 16 44.85 10.07 62.65
N PHE A 17 44.02 9.75 61.66
CA PHE A 17 42.81 10.50 61.34
C PHE A 17 41.98 10.67 62.61
N THR A 18 41.64 11.93 62.92
CA THR A 18 40.79 12.21 64.08
C THR A 18 39.36 11.76 63.76
N LEU A 19 38.63 11.28 64.78
CA LEU A 19 37.24 10.83 64.61
C LEU A 19 36.35 11.93 64.02
N ILE A 20 36.66 13.19 64.30
CA ILE A 20 35.94 14.35 63.77
C ILE A 20 36.21 14.58 62.27
N GLU A 21 37.42 14.34 61.80
CA GLU A 21 37.79 14.46 60.39
C GLU A 21 37.10 13.37 59.55
N LEU A 22 37.07 12.14 60.06
CA LEU A 22 36.33 11.06 59.43
C LEU A 22 34.82 11.34 59.39
N LEU A 23 34.26 11.91 60.45
CA LEU A 23 32.85 12.30 60.50
C LEU A 23 32.53 13.46 59.55
N MET A 24 33.43 14.44 59.43
CA MET A 24 33.29 15.56 58.48
C MET A 24 33.35 15.06 57.02
N VAL A 25 34.27 14.16 56.69
CA VAL A 25 34.38 13.60 55.34
C VAL A 25 33.12 12.80 54.97
N VAL A 26 32.63 11.94 55.88
CA VAL A 26 31.43 11.13 55.63
C VAL A 26 30.18 12.01 55.47
N THR A 27 30.06 13.08 56.26
CA THR A 27 28.93 14.03 56.14
C THR A 27 28.99 14.82 54.83
N ILE A 28 30.16 15.28 54.41
CA ILE A 28 30.34 15.97 53.12
C ILE A 28 30.06 15.00 51.95
N MET A 29 30.61 13.78 51.99
CA MET A 29 30.37 12.78 50.94
C MET A 29 28.90 12.40 50.84
N SER A 30 28.20 12.31 51.96
CA SER A 30 26.77 12.05 51.99
C SER A 30 25.99 13.22 51.37
N ALA A 31 26.30 14.48 51.74
CA ALA A 31 25.64 15.64 51.15
C ALA A 31 25.87 15.74 49.63
N VAL A 32 27.10 15.50 49.16
CA VAL A 32 27.43 15.50 47.72
C VAL A 32 26.73 14.36 46.99
N ALA A 33 26.68 13.16 47.56
CA ALA A 33 25.99 12.02 46.97
C ALA A 33 24.49 12.30 46.79
N TRP A 34 23.83 12.90 47.79
CA TRP A 34 22.42 13.29 47.70
C TRP A 34 22.17 14.32 46.59
N MET A 35 23.02 15.34 46.47
CA MET A 35 22.90 16.34 45.38
C MET A 35 23.15 15.71 44.00
N SER A 36 24.12 14.81 43.88
CA SER A 36 24.45 14.13 42.63
C SER A 36 23.31 13.25 42.12
N LEU A 37 22.56 12.58 43.00
CA LEU A 37 21.43 11.72 42.62
C LEU A 37 20.28 12.53 41.97
N GLY A 38 19.99 13.74 42.46
CA GLY A 38 18.95 14.60 41.90
C GLY A 38 19.23 15.04 40.45
N VAL A 39 20.48 15.36 40.14
CA VAL A 39 20.89 15.78 38.79
C VAL A 39 20.87 14.60 37.80
N VAL A 40 21.34 13.43 38.23
CA VAL A 40 21.37 12.24 37.38
C VAL A 40 19.95 11.79 37.01
N ASN A 41 19.00 11.82 37.95
CA ASN A 41 17.62 11.40 37.70
C ASN A 41 16.93 12.28 36.64
N ASN A 42 17.06 13.61 36.73
CA ASN A 42 16.45 14.52 35.75
C ASN A 42 17.02 14.31 34.34
N ASN A 43 18.33 14.06 34.24
CA ASN A 43 18.98 13.77 32.96
C ASN A 43 18.52 12.43 32.38
N MET A 44 18.34 11.40 33.21
CA MET A 44 17.85 10.10 32.76
C MET A 44 16.40 10.16 32.27
N ASP A 45 15.54 10.88 32.97
CA ASP A 45 14.14 11.04 32.59
C ASP A 45 14.01 11.75 31.23
N GLN A 46 14.82 12.78 30.99
CA GLN A 46 14.90 13.43 29.68
C GLN A 46 15.34 12.47 28.57
N VAL A 47 16.38 11.68 28.80
CA VAL A 47 16.87 10.69 27.82
C VAL A 47 15.80 9.67 27.46
N ARG A 48 15.02 9.18 28.43
CA ARG A 48 13.94 8.22 28.19
C ARG A 48 12.77 8.84 27.42
N PHE A 49 12.46 10.09 27.70
CA PHE A 49 11.47 10.85 26.96
C PHE A 49 11.89 11.07 25.50
N ASP A 50 13.13 11.46 25.26
CA ASP A 50 13.66 11.63 23.90
C ASP A 50 13.78 10.27 23.17
N ASP A 51 14.14 9.19 23.86
CA ASP A 51 14.10 7.83 23.30
C ASP A 51 12.67 7.43 22.88
N THR A 52 11.67 7.76 23.70
CA THR A 52 10.25 7.51 23.39
C THR A 52 9.82 8.22 22.11
N LYS A 53 10.22 9.49 21.93
CA LYS A 53 9.98 10.25 20.69
C LYS A 53 10.64 9.59 19.48
N ASN A 54 11.91 9.23 19.59
CA ASN A 54 12.65 8.60 18.50
C ASN A 54 12.03 7.24 18.10
N ARG A 55 11.51 6.49 19.08
CA ARG A 55 10.81 5.22 18.84
C ARG A 55 9.47 5.41 18.14
N LEU A 56 8.71 6.45 18.48
CA LEU A 56 7.48 6.78 17.75
C LEU A 56 7.75 7.08 16.28
N GLU A 57 8.79 7.86 15.98
CA GLU A 57 9.20 8.13 14.59
C GLU A 57 9.66 6.85 13.88
N THR A 58 10.35 5.95 14.60
CA THR A 58 10.73 4.64 14.07
C THR A 58 9.51 3.79 13.73
N ILE A 59 8.49 3.79 14.58
CA ILE A 59 7.20 3.11 14.33
C ILE A 59 6.51 3.72 13.12
N LYS A 60 6.44 5.06 13.02
CA LYS A 60 5.84 5.74 11.87
C LYS A 60 6.50 5.32 10.56
N ARG A 61 7.83 5.36 10.51
CA ARG A 61 8.61 4.93 9.33
C ARG A 61 8.46 3.45 9.00
N ALA A 62 8.33 2.59 10.01
CA ALA A 62 8.08 1.16 9.78
C ALA A 62 6.72 0.89 9.12
N ILE A 63 5.73 1.75 9.38
CA ILE A 63 4.36 1.57 8.87
C ILE A 63 4.21 2.16 7.46
N ILE A 64 4.56 3.43 7.26
CA ILE A 64 4.32 4.15 5.99
C ILE A 64 5.60 4.51 5.22
N GLY A 65 6.78 4.16 5.74
CA GLY A 65 8.05 4.54 5.15
C GLY A 65 8.45 6.00 5.43
N ASP A 66 9.47 6.47 4.71
CA ASP A 66 9.89 7.87 4.72
C ASP A 66 9.49 8.52 3.39
N THR A 67 8.24 9.01 3.32
CA THR A 67 7.67 9.61 2.10
C THR A 67 8.38 10.92 1.69
N SER A 68 9.20 11.51 2.57
CA SER A 68 9.99 12.71 2.29
C SER A 68 11.25 12.43 1.49
N ARG A 69 11.74 11.18 1.52
CA ARG A 69 12.89 10.76 0.72
C ARG A 69 12.43 10.48 -0.69
N THR A 70 13.10 11.10 -1.65
CA THR A 70 12.93 10.76 -3.06
C THR A 70 14.19 10.08 -3.58
N ILE A 71 14.01 8.99 -4.31
CA ILE A 71 15.06 8.32 -5.09
C ILE A 71 14.74 8.62 -6.54
N ASN A 72 15.64 9.32 -7.23
CA ASN A 72 15.43 9.77 -8.62
C ASN A 72 14.13 10.57 -8.84
N GLY A 73 13.73 11.37 -7.84
CA GLY A 73 12.51 12.21 -7.91
C GLY A 73 11.21 11.48 -7.59
N GLN A 74 11.24 10.18 -7.26
CA GLN A 74 10.08 9.42 -6.79
C GLN A 74 10.20 9.14 -5.29
N SER A 75 9.13 9.35 -4.52
CA SER A 75 9.12 9.03 -3.09
C SER A 75 9.46 7.57 -2.84
N GLU A 76 10.25 7.29 -1.81
CA GLU A 76 10.56 5.93 -1.39
C GLU A 76 9.31 5.31 -0.74
N ILE A 77 8.75 4.29 -1.41
CA ILE A 77 7.58 3.58 -0.90
C ILE A 77 8.04 2.25 -0.31
N ARG A 78 8.01 2.18 1.02
CA ARG A 78 8.35 0.99 1.80
C ARG A 78 7.52 0.98 3.08
N GLY A 79 7.54 -0.13 3.78
CA GLY A 79 6.90 -0.28 5.09
C GLY A 79 5.65 -1.15 5.03
N TYR A 80 5.10 -1.41 6.20
CA TYR A 80 3.99 -2.34 6.37
C TYR A 80 2.81 -2.04 5.45
N VAL A 81 2.43 -0.77 5.27
CA VAL A 81 1.29 -0.39 4.43
C VAL A 81 1.58 -0.61 2.94
N ALA A 82 2.80 -0.39 2.46
CA ALA A 82 3.13 -0.63 1.05
C ALA A 82 2.95 -2.12 0.69
N ASP A 83 3.38 -3.00 1.60
CA ASP A 83 3.40 -4.45 1.41
C ASP A 83 2.08 -5.15 1.78
N MET A 84 1.33 -4.58 2.72
CA MET A 84 0.07 -5.16 3.24
C MET A 84 -1.17 -4.37 2.82
N GLY A 85 -1.04 -3.13 2.36
CA GLY A 85 -2.17 -2.29 1.95
C GLY A 85 -3.12 -1.87 3.09
N GLY A 86 -2.68 -1.98 4.34
CA GLY A 86 -3.46 -1.60 5.52
C GLY A 86 -2.55 -1.33 6.73
N LEU A 87 -3.09 -0.67 7.75
CA LEU A 87 -2.36 -0.41 8.99
C LEU A 87 -2.13 -1.71 9.77
N PRO A 88 -1.01 -1.84 10.52
CA PRO A 88 -0.81 -3.00 11.36
C PRO A 88 -1.85 -3.03 12.49
N PRO A 89 -2.39 -4.19 12.86
CA PRO A 89 -3.35 -4.28 13.96
C PRO A 89 -2.71 -3.99 15.33
N HIS A 90 -1.40 -4.16 15.48
CA HIS A 90 -0.62 -3.96 16.70
C HIS A 90 0.89 -3.99 16.37
N LEU A 91 1.77 -3.68 17.34
CA LEU A 91 3.22 -3.55 17.06
C LEU A 91 3.93 -4.88 16.73
N GLN A 92 3.48 -6.01 17.28
CA GLN A 92 4.08 -7.31 16.95
C GLN A 92 4.01 -7.64 15.45
N ALA A 93 2.97 -7.17 14.75
CA ALA A 93 2.84 -7.31 13.31
C ALA A 93 4.04 -6.72 12.53
N LEU A 94 4.69 -5.71 13.11
CA LEU A 94 5.88 -5.07 12.53
C LEU A 94 7.18 -5.84 12.78
N LEU A 95 7.20 -6.75 13.76
CA LEU A 95 8.40 -7.49 14.19
C LEU A 95 8.47 -8.90 13.61
N GLN A 96 7.34 -9.58 13.47
CA GLN A 96 7.32 -11.03 13.20
C GLN A 96 6.28 -11.39 12.15
N LYS A 97 6.68 -12.14 11.12
CA LYS A 97 5.78 -12.63 10.07
C LYS A 97 4.60 -13.43 10.62
N ASN A 98 4.87 -14.36 11.53
CA ASN A 98 3.86 -15.19 12.19
C ASN A 98 4.01 -15.02 13.70
N TYR A 99 2.90 -14.97 14.42
CA TYR A 99 2.90 -14.76 15.86
C TYR A 99 1.65 -15.31 16.54
N CYS A 100 1.71 -15.42 17.86
CA CYS A 100 0.55 -15.75 18.68
C CYS A 100 -0.16 -14.48 19.18
N ALA A 101 -1.39 -14.26 18.74
CA ALA A 101 -2.22 -13.16 19.22
C ALA A 101 -2.48 -13.30 20.72
N GLY A 102 -2.28 -12.22 21.50
CA GLY A 102 -2.38 -12.24 22.96
C GLY A 102 -1.16 -12.80 23.70
N PHE A 103 -0.30 -13.58 23.05
CA PHE A 103 0.81 -14.29 23.68
C PHE A 103 2.14 -14.11 22.92
N PRO A 104 2.72 -12.89 22.90
CA PRO A 104 3.88 -12.56 22.08
C PRO A 104 5.15 -13.37 22.42
N GLN A 105 5.23 -13.92 23.63
CA GLN A 105 6.31 -14.84 24.04
C GLN A 105 6.25 -16.20 23.33
N ILE A 106 5.09 -16.60 22.81
CA ILE A 106 4.91 -17.88 22.13
C ILE A 106 5.23 -17.69 20.65
N ASN A 107 6.32 -18.31 20.20
CA ASN A 107 6.87 -18.15 18.85
C ASN A 107 6.61 -19.34 17.91
N ASN A 108 5.88 -20.35 18.37
CA ASN A 108 5.54 -21.52 17.57
C ASN A 108 4.03 -21.79 17.59
N LYS A 109 3.56 -22.39 16.49
CA LYS A 109 2.13 -22.62 16.24
C LYS A 109 1.51 -23.59 17.25
N ALA A 110 2.19 -24.70 17.54
CA ALA A 110 1.66 -25.75 18.40
C ALA A 110 1.35 -25.23 19.81
N ASP A 111 2.30 -24.52 20.42
CA ASP A 111 2.12 -23.96 21.76
C ASP A 111 1.09 -22.81 21.75
N CYS A 112 1.01 -22.05 20.66
CA CYS A 112 0.04 -20.98 20.52
C CYS A 112 -1.39 -21.53 20.49
N GLU A 113 -1.62 -22.57 19.68
CA GLU A 113 -2.92 -23.22 19.58
C GLU A 113 -3.30 -23.99 20.85
N ALA A 114 -2.31 -24.44 21.63
CA ALA A 114 -2.53 -24.98 22.97
C ALA A 114 -2.89 -23.90 24.00
N ALA A 115 -2.36 -22.69 23.86
CA ALA A 115 -2.65 -21.56 24.75
C ALA A 115 -4.02 -20.93 24.46
N ALA A 116 -4.38 -20.79 23.18
CA ALA A 116 -5.68 -20.29 22.75
C ALA A 116 -6.05 -20.76 21.34
N THR A 117 -7.30 -21.20 21.19
CA THR A 117 -7.85 -21.64 19.89
C THR A 117 -7.77 -20.53 18.85
N ASN A 118 -7.24 -20.84 17.66
CA ASN A 118 -7.10 -19.92 16.52
C ASN A 118 -6.29 -18.64 16.82
N ALA A 119 -5.43 -18.64 17.85
CA ALA A 119 -4.60 -17.47 18.17
C ALA A 119 -3.37 -17.31 17.26
N TRP A 120 -3.01 -18.35 16.49
CA TRP A 120 -1.87 -18.29 15.57
C TRP A 120 -2.22 -17.44 14.34
N VAL A 121 -1.49 -16.35 14.16
CA VAL A 121 -1.67 -15.43 13.02
C VAL A 121 -0.54 -15.61 12.03
N VAL A 122 -0.92 -15.80 10.76
CA VAL A 122 -0.02 -15.74 9.61
C VAL A 122 -0.32 -14.44 8.87
N GLN A 123 0.67 -13.55 8.79
CA GLN A 123 0.45 -12.25 8.19
C GLN A 123 0.52 -12.29 6.65
N GLY A 124 -0.61 -11.93 6.05
CA GLY A 124 -0.74 -11.76 4.60
C GLY A 124 -0.56 -13.06 3.83
N GLY A 125 -0.49 -12.89 2.51
CA GLY A 125 -0.48 -14.00 1.58
C GLY A 125 -1.78 -14.07 0.79
N TYR A 126 -1.83 -15.00 -0.14
CA TYR A 126 -2.98 -15.19 -1.00
C TYR A 126 -3.19 -16.67 -1.29
N CYS A 127 -4.43 -17.03 -1.60
CA CYS A 127 -4.73 -18.33 -2.13
C CYS A 127 -4.49 -18.34 -3.64
N THR A 128 -3.80 -19.35 -4.18
CA THR A 128 -3.49 -19.42 -5.63
C THR A 128 -4.72 -19.50 -6.54
N ASN A 129 -5.90 -19.81 -6.00
CA ASN A 129 -7.17 -19.76 -6.74
C ASN A 129 -7.86 -18.38 -6.66
N HIS A 130 -7.36 -17.47 -5.82
CA HIS A 130 -7.91 -16.15 -5.53
C HIS A 130 -9.38 -16.12 -5.07
N THR A 131 -9.88 -17.21 -4.48
CA THR A 131 -11.26 -17.29 -3.94
C THR A 131 -11.33 -17.24 -2.42
N ALA A 132 -10.19 -17.41 -1.73
CA ALA A 132 -10.10 -17.46 -0.28
C ALA A 132 -9.18 -16.38 0.29
N THR A 133 -9.56 -15.86 1.48
CA THR A 133 -8.88 -14.78 2.19
C THR A 133 -8.06 -15.26 3.39
N ASN A 134 -8.12 -16.56 3.72
CA ASN A 134 -7.33 -17.13 4.80
C ASN A 134 -6.83 -18.55 4.44
N PRO A 135 -5.78 -19.06 5.12
CA PRO A 135 -5.18 -20.35 4.80
C PRO A 135 -6.17 -21.52 4.92
N THR A 136 -7.03 -21.50 5.93
CA THR A 136 -7.99 -22.58 6.22
C THR A 136 -8.99 -22.76 5.08
N THR A 137 -9.61 -21.66 4.66
CA THR A 137 -10.57 -21.65 3.55
C THR A 137 -9.90 -21.87 2.20
N CYS A 138 -8.63 -21.51 2.05
CA CYS A 138 -7.86 -21.76 0.83
C CYS A 138 -7.74 -23.25 0.50
N SER A 139 -7.42 -24.06 1.51
CA SER A 139 -7.32 -25.53 1.37
C SER A 139 -8.67 -26.23 1.18
N SER A 140 -9.78 -25.57 1.45
CA SER A 140 -11.14 -26.13 1.32
C SER A 140 -11.98 -25.44 0.23
N ALA A 141 -11.40 -24.51 -0.53
CA ALA A 141 -12.09 -23.78 -1.58
C ALA A 141 -12.33 -24.67 -2.82
N SER A 142 -13.25 -24.24 -3.69
CA SER A 142 -13.47 -24.87 -5.00
C SER A 142 -13.29 -23.80 -6.10
N PRO A 143 -12.34 -23.96 -7.04
CA PRO A 143 -11.30 -24.99 -7.06
C PRO A 143 -10.36 -24.88 -5.84
N ILE A 144 -9.75 -25.99 -5.41
CA ILE A 144 -8.83 -25.99 -4.27
C ILE A 144 -7.60 -25.14 -4.60
N GLY A 145 -7.20 -24.28 -3.67
CA GLY A 145 -6.00 -23.45 -3.82
C GLY A 145 -4.91 -23.83 -2.82
N THR A 146 -3.72 -23.28 -3.04
CA THR A 146 -2.58 -23.36 -2.12
C THR A 146 -2.35 -21.99 -1.50
N TRP A 147 -2.14 -21.94 -0.19
CA TRP A 147 -1.87 -20.67 0.48
C TRP A 147 -0.40 -20.27 0.34
N MET A 148 -0.16 -19.15 -0.30
CA MET A 148 1.16 -18.54 -0.44
C MET A 148 1.39 -17.60 0.74
N ALA A 149 2.11 -18.05 1.76
CA ALA A 149 2.30 -17.28 3.00
C ALA A 149 3.43 -16.23 2.90
N GLY A 150 3.14 -14.98 3.32
CA GLY A 150 4.08 -13.85 3.32
C GLY A 150 4.42 -13.29 1.95
N TYR A 151 5.55 -12.60 1.85
CA TYR A 151 5.96 -11.92 0.62
C TYR A 151 6.16 -12.90 -0.54
N SER A 152 5.24 -12.84 -1.50
CA SER A 152 5.18 -13.76 -2.63
C SER A 152 4.64 -13.03 -3.86
N TYR A 153 5.06 -13.50 -5.04
CA TYR A 153 4.67 -12.95 -6.32
C TYR A 153 3.41 -13.63 -6.85
N ASP A 154 2.36 -12.84 -7.04
CA ASP A 154 1.09 -13.23 -7.62
C ASP A 154 1.13 -13.04 -9.14
N SER A 155 1.22 -14.15 -9.87
CA SER A 155 1.29 -14.14 -11.34
C SER A 155 -0.03 -13.75 -12.01
N LYS A 156 -1.18 -13.86 -11.33
CA LYS A 156 -2.47 -13.45 -11.89
C LYS A 156 -2.55 -11.94 -12.01
N TYR A 157 -2.10 -11.22 -10.99
CA TYR A 157 -2.17 -9.75 -10.93
C TYR A 157 -0.83 -9.06 -11.21
N ASN A 158 0.25 -9.81 -11.46
CA ASN A 158 1.61 -9.28 -11.63
C ASN A 158 2.04 -8.38 -10.46
N LEU A 159 1.76 -8.84 -9.23
CA LEU A 159 1.98 -8.07 -8.01
C LEU A 159 2.68 -8.91 -6.96
N TRP A 160 3.58 -8.29 -6.22
CA TRP A 160 4.06 -8.84 -4.97
C TRP A 160 3.08 -8.49 -3.84
N THR A 161 2.83 -9.46 -2.96
CA THR A 161 1.92 -9.28 -1.81
C THR A 161 2.40 -10.05 -0.59
N GLY A 162 2.00 -9.58 0.58
CA GLY A 162 2.24 -10.22 1.86
C GLY A 162 3.40 -9.60 2.63
N TRP A 163 3.64 -10.14 3.82
CA TRP A 163 4.58 -9.55 4.76
C TRP A 163 6.04 -9.70 4.28
N ASN A 164 6.75 -8.57 4.14
CA ASN A 164 8.14 -8.43 3.68
C ASN A 164 9.08 -7.87 4.77
N GLY A 165 8.64 -7.92 6.03
CA GLY A 165 9.41 -7.42 7.16
C GLY A 165 10.62 -8.29 7.54
N PRO A 166 11.20 -8.07 8.74
CA PRO A 166 10.68 -7.22 9.82
C PRO A 166 10.80 -5.73 9.49
N TYR A 167 9.76 -4.97 9.81
CA TYR A 167 9.71 -3.52 9.59
C TYR A 167 10.26 -2.72 10.78
N LEU A 168 10.22 -3.33 11.97
CA LEU A 168 10.88 -2.84 13.17
C LEU A 168 12.01 -3.78 13.57
N THR A 169 13.12 -3.22 14.03
CA THR A 169 14.19 -3.99 14.68
C THR A 169 14.06 -3.81 16.18
N ALA A 170 13.58 -4.85 16.87
CA ALA A 170 13.58 -4.87 18.33
C ALA A 170 14.96 -5.29 18.86
N LYS A 171 15.33 -4.77 20.04
CA LYS A 171 16.37 -5.41 20.85
C LYS A 171 15.77 -6.68 21.44
N GLU A 172 16.45 -7.81 21.26
CA GLU A 172 16.11 -9.03 21.99
C GLU A 172 16.33 -8.77 23.48
N LEU A 173 15.23 -8.62 24.23
CA LEU A 173 15.26 -8.88 25.67
C LEU A 173 15.31 -10.40 25.83
N ARG A 174 15.90 -10.90 26.93
CA ARG A 174 16.22 -12.32 27.18
C ARG A 174 15.12 -13.36 26.85
N ASP A 175 13.87 -12.94 26.67
CA ASP A 175 12.72 -13.84 26.44
C ASP A 175 12.20 -13.83 24.98
N TYR A 176 11.95 -12.65 24.38
CA TYR A 176 11.39 -12.50 23.01
C TYR A 176 11.55 -11.05 22.50
N PRO A 177 11.47 -10.79 21.18
CA PRO A 177 11.60 -9.44 20.62
C PRO A 177 10.44 -8.53 21.06
N LYS A 178 10.78 -7.39 21.68
CA LYS A 178 9.81 -6.38 22.14
C LYS A 178 10.27 -4.99 21.72
N PHE A 179 9.35 -4.18 21.23
CA PHE A 179 9.63 -2.78 20.89
C PHE A 179 8.93 -1.85 21.91
N ARG A 180 9.53 -1.71 23.10
CA ARG A 180 8.99 -0.89 24.20
C ARG A 180 9.26 0.59 24.01
N ASP A 181 8.60 1.44 24.79
CA ASP A 181 8.93 2.86 24.95
C ASP A 181 10.24 3.06 25.73
N GLY A 182 10.68 4.31 25.88
CA GLY A 182 11.92 4.64 26.59
C GLY A 182 11.85 4.40 28.10
N TRP A 183 10.64 4.27 28.65
CA TRP A 183 10.40 3.99 30.07
C TRP A 183 10.43 2.50 30.39
N GLY A 184 10.22 1.65 29.37
CA GLY A 184 10.22 0.20 29.53
C GLY A 184 8.89 -0.35 30.03
N ASN A 185 7.81 0.42 29.87
CA ASN A 185 6.48 0.09 30.35
C ASN A 185 6.01 -1.28 29.85
N GLU A 186 5.24 -1.98 30.68
CA GLU A 186 4.62 -3.25 30.35
C GLU A 186 3.12 -3.14 30.54
N ASN A 187 2.35 -3.51 29.51
CA ASN A 187 0.91 -3.56 29.62
C ASN A 187 0.45 -5.02 29.58
N THR A 188 -0.17 -5.48 30.67
CA THR A 188 -0.71 -6.84 30.81
C THR A 188 -1.96 -7.06 29.95
N THR A 189 -2.66 -5.99 29.56
CA THR A 189 -3.91 -6.06 28.76
C THR A 189 -3.68 -6.07 27.25
N SER A 190 -2.47 -5.77 26.78
CA SER A 190 -2.14 -5.69 25.34
C SER A 190 -0.71 -6.15 25.08
N ALA A 191 -0.45 -7.42 25.34
CA ALA A 191 0.90 -7.99 25.27
C ALA A 191 1.57 -7.78 23.89
N ASN A 192 0.79 -7.82 22.79
CA ASN A 192 1.29 -7.63 21.42
C ASN A 192 1.72 -6.18 21.10
N ASN A 193 1.49 -5.23 22.00
CA ASN A 193 1.90 -3.82 21.86
C ASN A 193 3.07 -3.43 22.78
N PHE A 194 3.65 -4.37 23.53
CA PHE A 194 4.89 -4.15 24.29
C PHE A 194 4.87 -2.92 25.23
N GLY A 195 3.73 -2.65 25.86
CA GLY A 195 3.57 -1.51 26.78
C GLY A 195 3.01 -0.24 26.16
N TRP A 196 2.97 -0.15 24.83
CA TRP A 196 2.28 0.95 24.15
C TRP A 196 0.77 0.78 24.17
N LYS A 197 0.04 1.89 24.28
CA LYS A 197 -1.39 1.94 23.98
C LYS A 197 -1.55 2.20 22.49
N VAL A 198 -2.08 1.24 21.75
CA VAL A 198 -2.27 1.32 20.29
C VAL A 198 -3.75 1.20 19.96
N THR A 199 -4.22 2.03 19.03
CA THR A 199 -5.50 1.84 18.35
C THR A 199 -5.27 1.92 16.85
N SER A 200 -5.68 0.86 16.15
CA SER A 200 -5.54 0.75 14.70
C SER A 200 -6.92 0.61 14.06
N GLY A 201 -7.23 1.49 13.12
CA GLY A 201 -8.52 1.53 12.41
C GLY A 201 -8.38 2.31 11.11
N THR A 202 -9.13 3.41 10.98
CA THR A 202 -8.93 4.37 9.87
C THR A 202 -7.64 5.16 10.01
N ASP A 203 -7.26 5.44 11.25
CA ASP A 203 -6.01 6.08 11.63
C ASP A 203 -5.24 5.14 12.57
N PHE A 204 -3.96 5.41 12.75
CA PHE A 204 -3.10 4.71 13.70
C PHE A 204 -2.75 5.66 14.84
N THR A 205 -3.23 5.34 16.05
CA THR A 205 -2.85 6.07 17.28
C THR A 205 -1.95 5.19 18.13
N ILE A 206 -0.96 5.82 18.74
CA ILE A 206 -0.04 5.15 19.64
C ILE A 206 0.41 6.12 20.73
N GLN A 207 0.51 5.62 21.96
CA GLN A 207 0.82 6.41 23.13
C GLN A 207 1.64 5.61 24.14
N SER A 208 2.64 6.26 24.74
CA SER A 208 3.37 5.83 25.93
C SER A 208 2.73 6.46 27.16
N TYR A 209 2.66 5.71 28.27
CA TYR A 209 2.15 6.20 29.56
C TYR A 209 3.24 6.88 30.42
N GLY A 210 4.31 7.37 29.80
CA GLY A 210 5.36 8.09 30.52
C GLY A 210 6.02 7.25 31.63
N LYS A 211 6.54 7.94 32.64
CA LYS A 211 7.29 7.33 33.75
C LYS A 211 6.45 6.54 34.73
N ASP A 212 5.20 6.94 34.97
CA ASP A 212 4.34 6.29 35.96
C ASP A 212 3.67 5.02 35.42
N GLY A 213 3.65 4.85 34.10
CA GLY A 213 3.05 3.69 33.43
C GLY A 213 1.52 3.70 33.53
N VAL A 214 0.91 4.82 33.93
CA VAL A 214 -0.53 4.98 34.14
C VAL A 214 -1.10 5.93 33.09
N ALA A 215 -2.23 5.55 32.49
CA ALA A 215 -2.92 6.43 31.56
C ALA A 215 -3.36 7.73 32.27
N SER A 216 -2.84 8.86 31.81
CA SER A 216 -3.11 10.18 32.42
C SER A 216 -3.52 11.22 31.38
N THR A 217 -4.53 12.02 31.69
CA THR A 217 -5.08 12.99 30.73
C THR A 217 -4.59 14.42 30.96
N THR A 218 -4.27 14.86 32.19
CA THR A 218 -3.62 16.16 32.48
C THR A 218 -3.16 16.22 33.95
N GLY A 219 -2.17 17.04 34.29
CA GLY A 219 -1.88 17.46 35.68
C GLY A 219 -0.80 16.69 36.43
N VAL A 220 -0.07 15.80 35.76
CA VAL A 220 1.11 15.09 36.29
C VAL A 220 2.40 15.79 35.86
N SER A 221 3.54 15.43 36.46
CA SER A 221 4.83 16.03 36.06
C SER A 221 5.15 15.73 34.59
N PHE A 222 5.99 16.57 33.96
CA PHE A 222 6.24 16.51 32.51
C PHE A 222 6.65 15.12 31.99
N TYR A 223 7.40 14.34 32.77
CA TYR A 223 7.86 13.00 32.38
C TYR A 223 6.90 11.87 32.79
N GLU A 224 5.99 12.13 33.74
CA GLU A 224 4.89 11.22 34.10
C GLU A 224 3.74 11.34 33.10
N ALA A 225 3.62 12.47 32.39
CA ALA A 225 2.59 12.67 31.39
C ALA A 225 2.72 11.68 30.22
N ASP A 226 1.58 11.20 29.74
CA ASP A 226 1.51 10.38 28.53
C ASP A 226 2.14 11.12 27.32
N TYR A 227 2.78 10.36 26.42
CA TYR A 227 3.32 10.90 25.18
C TYR A 227 2.96 10.06 23.94
N PRO A 228 2.36 10.67 22.89
CA PRO A 228 1.82 12.03 22.86
C PRO A 228 0.71 12.23 23.93
N PRO A 229 0.48 13.45 24.43
CA PRO A 229 -0.47 13.69 25.52
C PRO A 229 -1.92 13.35 25.14
N SER A 230 -2.65 12.67 26.04
CA SER A 230 -4.09 12.40 25.86
C SER A 230 -4.95 13.49 26.47
N ALA A 231 -5.18 14.59 25.76
CA ALA A 231 -6.18 15.56 26.21
C ALA A 231 -6.97 16.11 25.03
N THR A 232 -8.23 15.65 24.92
CA THR A 232 -9.37 16.41 24.36
C THR A 232 -9.25 17.02 22.96
N SER A 233 -8.17 16.77 22.22
CA SER A 233 -7.97 17.19 20.83
C SER A 233 -8.26 16.02 19.88
N PRO A 234 -9.16 16.17 18.90
CA PRO A 234 -9.54 15.09 17.98
C PRO A 234 -8.43 14.63 17.00
N TYR A 235 -7.21 15.16 17.08
CA TYR A 235 -6.17 14.90 16.08
C TYR A 235 -4.74 14.82 16.67
N HIS A 236 -4.36 13.67 17.22
CA HIS A 236 -2.94 13.26 17.20
C HIS A 236 -2.74 11.79 16.81
N PRO A 237 -3.39 11.28 15.74
CA PRO A 237 -2.94 10.02 15.17
C PRO A 237 -1.49 10.15 14.71
N LEU A 238 -0.68 9.11 14.97
CA LEU A 238 0.68 9.05 14.45
C LEU A 238 0.65 9.01 12.92
N ILE A 239 -0.37 8.33 12.38
CA ILE A 239 -0.63 8.19 10.95
C ILE A 239 -2.12 8.37 10.70
N THR A 240 -2.45 9.31 9.83
CA THR A 240 -3.81 9.58 9.34
C THR A 240 -4.11 8.80 8.07
N LYS A 241 -5.39 8.53 7.79
CA LYS A 241 -5.84 7.84 6.56
C LYS A 241 -5.24 8.43 5.27
N ASN A 242 -5.20 9.75 5.18
CA ASN A 242 -4.68 10.51 4.04
C ASN A 242 -3.14 10.54 3.95
N GLU A 243 -2.40 10.06 4.96
CA GLU A 243 -0.95 9.85 4.84
C GLU A 243 -0.59 8.53 4.15
N TYR A 244 -1.52 7.58 4.06
CA TYR A 244 -1.25 6.25 3.50
C TYR A 244 -2.23 5.78 2.43
N THR A 245 -3.22 6.60 2.08
CA THR A 245 -4.18 6.30 1.02
C THR A 245 -4.38 7.48 0.09
N ASN A 246 -4.82 7.20 -1.14
CA ASN A 246 -5.36 8.17 -2.08
C ASN A 246 -6.84 7.88 -2.32
N ILE A 247 -7.61 8.95 -2.50
CA ILE A 247 -9.03 8.89 -2.81
C ILE A 247 -9.22 9.04 -4.31
N ILE A 248 -9.63 7.97 -4.97
CA ILE A 248 -9.96 8.00 -6.39
C ILE A 248 -11.49 8.03 -6.52
N THR A 249 -12.00 9.07 -7.15
CA THR A 249 -13.44 9.29 -7.23
C THR A 249 -13.82 10.10 -8.47
N GLY A 250 -15.11 10.01 -8.83
CA GLY A 250 -15.68 10.77 -9.93
C GLY A 250 -15.88 12.26 -9.64
N GLU A 251 -16.26 12.97 -10.68
CA GLU A 251 -16.57 14.39 -10.63
C GLU A 251 -17.70 14.66 -9.62
N GLY A 252 -17.48 15.60 -8.69
CA GLY A 252 -18.46 16.01 -7.67
C GLY A 252 -18.26 15.45 -6.25
N ALA A 253 -17.38 14.45 -6.05
CA ALA A 253 -17.00 14.02 -4.71
C ALA A 253 -15.88 14.90 -4.13
N THR A 254 -15.89 15.09 -2.81
CA THR A 254 -14.86 15.84 -2.06
C THR A 254 -13.58 15.03 -1.93
N ALA A 255 -12.86 14.84 -3.04
CA ALA A 255 -11.43 14.56 -3.01
C ALA A 255 -10.69 15.87 -2.72
N THR A 256 -9.62 15.82 -1.92
CA THR A 256 -8.69 16.94 -1.87
C THR A 256 -7.99 17.05 -3.23
N ALA A 257 -7.52 18.24 -3.62
CA ALA A 257 -7.00 18.50 -4.97
C ALA A 257 -5.83 17.57 -5.39
N GLU A 258 -5.23 16.87 -4.43
CA GLU A 258 -3.99 16.11 -4.59
C GLU A 258 -4.18 14.58 -4.62
N ASP A 259 -5.39 14.06 -4.41
CA ASP A 259 -5.64 12.61 -4.19
C ASP A 259 -6.08 11.81 -5.44
N GLY A 260 -6.04 12.40 -6.64
CA GLY A 260 -6.59 11.79 -7.86
C GLY A 260 -8.01 12.27 -8.17
N LYS A 261 -8.26 13.56 -7.97
CA LYS A 261 -9.49 14.23 -8.40
C LYS A 261 -9.72 13.93 -9.89
N ASN A 262 -10.92 13.44 -10.21
CA ASN A 262 -11.38 13.05 -11.55
C ASN A 262 -10.86 11.69 -12.07
N GLY A 263 -10.28 10.81 -11.25
CA GLY A 263 -9.99 9.43 -11.65
C GLY A 263 -8.54 9.14 -12.06
N ILE A 264 -8.33 8.06 -12.80
CA ILE A 264 -7.00 7.65 -13.31
C ILE A 264 -6.92 7.88 -14.81
N ILE A 265 -5.88 8.57 -15.25
CA ILE A 265 -5.70 8.89 -16.67
C ILE A 265 -4.77 7.88 -17.32
N ILE A 266 -5.16 7.36 -18.48
CA ILE A 266 -4.31 6.50 -19.33
C ILE A 266 -4.12 7.19 -20.68
N ASN A 267 -2.86 7.27 -21.10
CA ASN A 267 -2.44 7.73 -22.41
C ASN A 267 -2.13 6.52 -23.29
N PHE A 268 -2.94 6.31 -24.32
CA PHE A 268 -2.79 5.22 -25.29
C PHE A 268 -1.91 5.62 -26.48
N GLY A 269 -1.49 6.89 -26.56
CA GLY A 269 -0.79 7.41 -27.73
C GLY A 269 -1.72 7.59 -28.92
N THR A 270 -1.18 7.49 -30.12
CA THR A 270 -1.92 7.55 -31.38
C THR A 270 -2.11 6.12 -31.90
N PRO A 271 -3.34 5.57 -31.92
CA PRO A 271 -3.60 4.31 -32.60
C PRO A 271 -3.32 4.46 -34.09
N GLU A 272 -3.17 3.34 -34.80
CA GLU A 272 -3.02 3.38 -36.25
C GLU A 272 -4.33 3.88 -36.89
N ALA A 273 -4.23 4.87 -37.77
CA ALA A 273 -5.39 5.57 -38.36
C ALA A 273 -6.07 4.77 -39.50
N CYS A 274 -5.42 3.72 -39.99
CA CYS A 274 -5.67 3.10 -41.28
C CYS A 274 -5.95 1.60 -41.11
N TRP A 275 -7.18 1.24 -40.77
CA TRP A 275 -7.54 -0.16 -40.60
C TRP A 275 -8.88 -0.44 -41.32
N GLY A 276 -8.97 -1.64 -41.88
CA GLY A 276 -10.16 -2.13 -42.57
C GLY A 276 -10.29 -3.64 -42.43
N CYS A 277 -11.47 -4.11 -42.01
CA CYS A 277 -11.78 -5.54 -42.00
C CYS A 277 -12.29 -5.94 -43.40
N TRP A 278 -11.42 -6.58 -44.16
CA TRP A 278 -11.77 -7.16 -45.46
C TRP A 278 -12.10 -8.65 -45.29
N ASP A 279 -13.12 -9.15 -45.97
CA ASP A 279 -13.44 -10.59 -46.09
C ASP A 279 -13.23 -11.15 -47.51
N GLY A 280 -12.43 -10.48 -48.34
CA GLY A 280 -12.12 -10.94 -49.70
C GLY A 280 -13.25 -10.74 -50.72
N SER A 281 -14.47 -10.36 -50.31
CA SER A 281 -15.61 -10.17 -51.21
C SER A 281 -16.36 -8.84 -51.03
N ALA A 282 -16.35 -8.27 -49.82
CA ALA A 282 -16.86 -6.94 -49.50
C ALA A 282 -16.16 -6.38 -48.24
N TYR A 283 -16.34 -5.09 -47.92
CA TYR A 283 -15.98 -4.63 -46.58
C TYR A 283 -17.07 -5.04 -45.60
N LEU A 284 -16.66 -5.61 -44.46
CA LEU A 284 -17.59 -6.06 -43.44
C LEU A 284 -18.24 -4.84 -42.78
N HIS A 285 -19.57 -4.73 -42.92
CA HIS A 285 -20.35 -3.82 -42.10
C HIS A 285 -20.28 -4.27 -40.63
N PHE A 286 -19.97 -3.34 -39.74
CA PHE A 286 -20.14 -3.52 -38.30
C PHE A 286 -21.64 -3.36 -37.98
N ASN A 287 -22.45 -4.38 -38.31
CA ASN A 287 -23.86 -4.41 -37.91
C ASN A 287 -24.06 -5.44 -36.79
N PRO A 288 -24.21 -5.02 -35.52
CA PRO A 288 -24.35 -5.94 -34.38
C PRO A 288 -25.63 -6.81 -34.41
N SER A 289 -26.52 -6.63 -35.40
CA SER A 289 -27.79 -7.36 -35.51
C SER A 289 -27.85 -8.42 -36.62
N GLU A 290 -26.80 -8.61 -37.43
CA GLU A 290 -26.84 -9.57 -38.55
C GLU A 290 -25.94 -10.79 -38.28
N SER A 291 -26.56 -11.97 -38.33
CA SER A 291 -26.03 -13.24 -37.82
C SER A 291 -25.32 -14.11 -38.86
N SER A 292 -24.92 -13.57 -40.02
CA SER A 292 -24.29 -14.38 -41.05
C SER A 292 -22.77 -14.32 -40.93
N GLU A 293 -22.17 -15.40 -40.42
CA GLU A 293 -20.72 -15.60 -40.48
C GLU A 293 -20.24 -15.57 -41.95
N PRO A 294 -19.16 -14.83 -42.28
CA PRO A 294 -18.49 -14.95 -43.57
C PRO A 294 -18.02 -16.39 -43.79
N SER A 295 -18.24 -16.91 -45.00
CA SER A 295 -18.05 -18.31 -45.36
C SER A 295 -16.59 -18.79 -45.43
N ASN A 296 -15.60 -17.92 -45.23
CA ASN A 296 -14.19 -18.28 -45.27
C ASN A 296 -13.34 -17.52 -44.21
N PRO A 297 -12.69 -18.21 -43.26
CA PRO A 297 -11.81 -17.58 -42.27
C PRO A 297 -10.54 -16.96 -42.86
N ALA A 298 -10.10 -17.42 -44.04
CA ALA A 298 -8.83 -17.00 -44.66
C ALA A 298 -8.84 -15.57 -45.22
N ASP A 299 -10.02 -14.98 -45.40
CA ASP A 299 -10.13 -13.67 -46.02
C ASP A 299 -10.02 -12.49 -45.01
N ARG A 300 -10.01 -12.77 -43.70
CA ARG A 300 -9.93 -11.79 -42.60
C ARG A 300 -8.51 -11.29 -42.31
N LYS A 301 -7.79 -10.81 -43.32
CA LYS A 301 -6.33 -10.54 -43.19
C LYS A 301 -5.96 -9.54 -42.08
N ASN A 302 -6.77 -8.51 -41.86
CA ASN A 302 -6.40 -7.37 -40.99
C ASN A 302 -7.25 -7.23 -39.72
N CYS A 303 -8.09 -8.22 -39.39
CA CYS A 303 -8.95 -8.17 -38.20
C CYS A 303 -8.92 -9.46 -37.39
N GLU A 304 -9.17 -9.33 -36.09
CA GLU A 304 -9.28 -10.44 -35.15
C GLU A 304 -10.66 -10.46 -34.49
N ALA A 305 -11.11 -11.66 -34.12
CA ALA A 305 -12.38 -11.83 -33.42
C ALA A 305 -12.22 -11.36 -31.97
N VAL A 306 -13.11 -10.47 -31.55
CA VAL A 306 -13.24 -10.02 -30.15
C VAL A 306 -14.22 -10.93 -29.40
N SER A 307 -15.35 -11.25 -30.04
CA SER A 307 -16.36 -12.19 -29.55
C SER A 307 -17.17 -12.74 -30.74
N THR A 308 -18.17 -13.60 -30.48
CA THR A 308 -19.13 -14.03 -31.51
C THR A 308 -19.73 -12.80 -32.19
N ASN A 309 -19.46 -12.63 -33.49
CA ASN A 309 -19.87 -11.51 -34.34
C ASN A 309 -19.26 -10.13 -34.03
N ARG A 310 -18.22 -10.03 -33.20
CA ARG A 310 -17.48 -8.77 -32.96
C ARG A 310 -16.04 -8.90 -33.45
N TRP A 311 -15.58 -7.93 -34.23
CA TRP A 311 -14.25 -7.93 -34.86
C TRP A 311 -13.53 -6.61 -34.54
N ARG A 312 -12.21 -6.63 -34.41
CA ARG A 312 -11.41 -5.40 -34.26
C ARG A 312 -10.16 -5.42 -35.16
N PRO A 313 -9.55 -4.26 -35.41
CA PRO A 313 -8.29 -4.19 -36.15
C PRO A 313 -7.19 -5.00 -35.47
N LYS A 314 -6.40 -5.72 -36.27
CA LYS A 314 -5.09 -6.19 -35.79
C LYS A 314 -4.15 -4.99 -35.70
N ILE A 315 -3.52 -4.81 -34.56
CA ILE A 315 -2.57 -3.72 -34.33
C ILE A 315 -1.25 -4.06 -35.04
N GLY A 316 -0.59 -3.04 -35.58
CA GLY A 316 0.66 -3.21 -36.34
C GLY A 316 0.45 -3.69 -37.78
N VAL A 317 -0.81 -3.91 -38.19
CA VAL A 317 -1.20 -4.24 -39.55
C VAL A 317 -1.98 -3.07 -40.13
N ALA A 318 -1.33 -1.91 -40.19
CA ALA A 318 -1.86 -0.77 -40.93
C ALA A 318 -2.08 -1.17 -42.39
N ASP A 319 -3.26 -0.88 -42.92
CA ASP A 319 -3.49 -0.94 -44.36
C ASP A 319 -3.26 0.47 -44.94
N PRO A 320 -2.06 0.77 -45.46
CA PRO A 320 -1.75 2.09 -45.98
C PRO A 320 -2.63 2.48 -47.16
N THR A 321 -3.27 1.52 -47.85
CA THR A 321 -4.17 1.82 -48.98
C THR A 321 -5.43 2.57 -48.53
N MET A 322 -5.84 2.44 -47.26
CA MET A 322 -6.98 3.16 -46.67
C MET A 322 -6.68 4.64 -46.37
N CYS A 323 -5.41 5.05 -46.36
CA CYS A 323 -4.98 6.40 -45.97
C CYS A 323 -4.45 7.27 -47.12
N THR A 324 -4.62 6.82 -48.37
CA THR A 324 -4.09 7.54 -49.55
C THR A 324 -5.05 8.59 -50.14
N GLY A 325 -6.20 8.82 -49.53
CA GLY A 325 -7.14 9.88 -49.96
C GLY A 325 -7.10 11.09 -49.04
N SER A 326 -6.63 12.25 -49.52
CA SER A 326 -6.88 13.57 -48.90
C SER A 326 -8.36 14.01 -48.95
N THR A 327 -9.22 13.10 -49.41
CA THR A 327 -10.68 13.15 -49.43
C THR A 327 -11.15 11.71 -49.17
N PRO A 328 -12.28 11.50 -48.45
CA PRO A 328 -12.89 10.17 -48.35
C PRO A 328 -12.96 9.55 -49.75
N PRO A 329 -12.55 8.28 -49.95
CA PRO A 329 -12.63 7.67 -51.26
C PRO A 329 -14.09 7.73 -51.73
N THR A 330 -14.35 8.47 -52.81
CA THR A 330 -15.61 8.33 -53.52
C THR A 330 -15.71 6.87 -53.94
N PRO A 331 -16.74 6.13 -53.49
CA PRO A 331 -16.83 4.71 -53.73
C PRO A 331 -16.84 4.45 -55.24
N PRO A 332 -16.20 3.37 -55.73
CA PRO A 332 -16.47 2.89 -57.08
C PRO A 332 -17.99 2.73 -57.22
N ALA A 333 -18.53 3.21 -58.35
CA ALA A 333 -19.96 3.16 -58.61
C ALA A 333 -20.50 1.76 -58.30
N PRO A 334 -21.56 1.63 -57.49
CA PRO A 334 -22.08 0.33 -57.12
C PRO A 334 -22.50 -0.41 -58.40
N PRO A 335 -22.32 -1.75 -58.45
CA PRO A 335 -23.12 -2.56 -59.37
C PRO A 335 -24.59 -2.20 -59.11
N THR A 336 -25.37 -2.04 -60.17
CA THR A 336 -26.71 -1.39 -60.17
C THR A 336 -27.76 -2.01 -59.26
N ASP A 337 -27.43 -3.05 -58.47
CA ASP A 337 -28.37 -3.82 -57.66
C ASP A 337 -28.00 -3.86 -56.15
N ALA A 338 -26.95 -3.16 -55.71
CA ALA A 338 -26.58 -3.11 -54.29
C ALA A 338 -27.14 -1.86 -53.60
N ILE A 339 -28.28 -2.01 -52.91
CA ILE A 339 -28.80 -1.02 -51.96
C ILE A 339 -27.89 -1.05 -50.72
N GLY A 340 -26.81 -0.29 -50.75
CA GLY A 340 -25.86 -0.15 -49.64
C GLY A 340 -24.97 1.08 -49.86
N VAL A 341 -25.38 2.22 -49.29
CA VAL A 341 -24.60 3.45 -49.31
C VAL A 341 -23.37 3.28 -48.40
N TRP A 342 -22.16 3.43 -48.93
CA TRP A 342 -20.92 3.55 -48.15
C TRP A 342 -20.91 4.88 -47.39
N LEU A 343 -21.42 4.89 -46.17
CA LEU A 343 -21.13 5.93 -45.19
C LEU A 343 -20.16 5.34 -44.16
N GLN A 344 -18.85 5.46 -44.41
CA GLN A 344 -17.88 5.35 -43.32
C GLN A 344 -17.89 6.68 -42.54
N THR A 345 -19.00 6.96 -41.84
CA THR A 345 -19.18 8.19 -41.06
C THR A 345 -18.72 8.07 -39.61
N SER A 346 -18.24 6.90 -39.18
CA SER A 346 -17.77 6.70 -37.82
C SER A 346 -16.62 5.70 -37.73
N TYR A 347 -15.49 6.15 -37.16
CA TYR A 347 -14.45 5.28 -36.62
C TYR A 347 -15.05 4.34 -35.54
N PRO A 348 -14.51 3.12 -35.37
CA PRO A 348 -15.00 2.10 -34.49
C PRO A 348 -14.62 2.55 -33.10
N LYS A 349 -15.58 2.31 -32.22
CA LYS A 349 -15.56 2.78 -30.86
C LYS A 349 -15.65 1.57 -29.96
N GLU A 350 -14.75 1.50 -29.00
CA GLU A 350 -14.75 0.47 -27.98
C GLU A 350 -14.99 1.12 -26.63
N ASN A 351 -16.06 0.71 -25.96
CA ASN A 351 -16.25 1.09 -24.57
C ASN A 351 -15.36 0.19 -23.73
N ILE A 352 -14.45 0.81 -23.00
CA ILE A 352 -13.47 0.11 -22.18
C ILE A 352 -13.63 0.48 -20.71
N CYS A 353 -13.11 -0.38 -19.86
CA CYS A 353 -13.23 -0.30 -18.43
C CYS A 353 -11.88 -0.66 -17.81
N MET A 354 -11.48 0.10 -16.78
CA MET A 354 -10.23 -0.15 -16.06
C MET A 354 -10.54 -0.91 -14.78
N ARG A 355 -9.77 -1.98 -14.54
CA ARG A 355 -9.75 -2.65 -13.25
C ARG A 355 -8.41 -2.42 -12.59
N VAL A 356 -8.44 -2.10 -11.30
CA VAL A 356 -7.24 -1.90 -10.47
C VAL A 356 -7.18 -3.01 -9.42
N ALA A 357 -6.05 -3.70 -9.36
CA ALA A 357 -5.69 -4.63 -8.31
C ALA A 357 -4.79 -3.93 -7.28
N TYR A 358 -5.14 -4.07 -6.01
CA TYR A 358 -4.42 -3.49 -4.88
C TYR A 358 -4.48 -4.42 -3.68
N ARG A 359 -3.65 -4.16 -2.68
CA ARG A 359 -3.64 -4.96 -1.45
C ARG A 359 -4.59 -4.36 -0.42
N ALA A 360 -5.39 -5.18 0.23
CA ALA A 360 -6.20 -4.80 1.37
C ALA A 360 -5.90 -5.80 2.50
N ALA A 361 -5.21 -5.34 3.54
CA ALA A 361 -4.78 -6.18 4.67
C ALA A 361 -4.02 -7.47 4.28
N GLY A 362 -3.16 -7.39 3.25
CA GLY A 362 -2.28 -8.45 2.78
C GLY A 362 -2.87 -9.34 1.69
N ILE A 363 -4.11 -9.07 1.27
CA ILE A 363 -4.84 -9.83 0.25
C ILE A 363 -5.05 -8.93 -0.98
N ILE A 364 -4.89 -9.49 -2.18
CA ILE A 364 -5.18 -8.74 -3.41
C ILE A 364 -6.69 -8.63 -3.60
N THR A 365 -7.16 -7.40 -3.74
CA THR A 365 -8.54 -7.02 -4.01
C THR A 365 -8.57 -6.21 -5.30
N THR A 366 -9.70 -6.25 -6.02
CA THR A 366 -9.89 -5.47 -7.25
C THR A 366 -11.02 -4.47 -7.12
N ILE A 367 -10.90 -3.33 -7.79
CA ILE A 367 -11.98 -2.36 -8.02
C ILE A 367 -12.09 -2.05 -9.51
N ASP A 368 -13.31 -1.78 -9.95
CA ASP A 368 -13.63 -1.48 -11.34
C ASP A 368 -13.97 0.00 -11.47
N SER A 369 -13.54 0.61 -12.58
CA SER A 369 -14.03 1.93 -12.96
C SER A 369 -15.54 1.86 -13.22
N ALA A 370 -16.27 2.90 -12.81
CA ALA A 370 -17.59 3.14 -13.37
C ALA A 370 -17.39 3.36 -14.87
N GLY A 371 -17.97 2.52 -15.72
CA GLY A 371 -18.04 2.90 -17.14
C GLY A 371 -19.11 3.98 -17.35
N ASN A 372 -19.66 4.05 -18.56
CA ASN A 372 -20.71 4.99 -18.95
C ASN A 372 -22.03 4.70 -18.19
N ASP A 373 -22.06 4.95 -16.88
CA ASP A 373 -23.29 5.11 -16.11
C ASP A 373 -23.94 6.39 -16.67
N ILE A 374 -25.20 6.29 -17.12
CA ILE A 374 -25.92 7.20 -18.04
C ILE A 374 -25.99 8.67 -17.55
N ASN A 375 -25.52 8.95 -16.34
CA ASN A 375 -25.52 10.25 -15.68
C ASN A 375 -24.12 10.86 -15.44
N ASN A 376 -23.04 10.17 -15.81
CA ASN A 376 -21.66 10.67 -15.64
C ASN A 376 -20.99 10.85 -17.01
N SER A 377 -20.70 12.10 -17.35
CA SER A 377 -20.26 12.64 -18.64
C SER A 377 -18.88 12.14 -19.16
N VAL A 378 -18.35 11.02 -18.67
CA VAL A 378 -16.99 10.59 -19.02
C VAL A 378 -17.05 9.37 -19.92
N ASP A 379 -17.00 9.63 -21.23
CA ASP A 379 -16.92 8.62 -22.27
C ASP A 379 -15.59 7.85 -22.15
N ASN A 380 -15.64 6.66 -21.54
CA ASN A 380 -14.55 5.68 -21.60
C ASN A 380 -14.52 4.95 -22.96
N THR A 381 -14.68 5.72 -24.04
CA THR A 381 -14.79 5.21 -25.40
C THR A 381 -13.49 5.45 -26.13
N PHE A 382 -12.78 4.37 -26.44
CA PHE A 382 -11.60 4.38 -27.27
C PHE A 382 -12.00 4.46 -28.75
N THR A 383 -11.40 5.38 -29.51
CA THR A 383 -11.70 5.55 -30.94
C THR A 383 -10.45 5.26 -31.78
N TRP A 384 -10.61 4.44 -32.82
CA TRP A 384 -9.53 4.12 -33.75
C TRP A 384 -9.47 5.11 -34.93
N ASP A 385 -9.26 6.40 -34.64
CA ASP A 385 -9.25 7.48 -35.64
C ASP A 385 -7.86 8.00 -36.00
N GLY A 386 -6.80 7.40 -35.44
CA GLY A 386 -5.43 7.89 -35.61
C GLY A 386 -5.06 9.06 -34.71
N SER A 387 -6.02 9.68 -34.04
CA SER A 387 -5.80 10.81 -33.15
C SER A 387 -5.30 10.32 -31.79
N ARG A 388 -4.60 11.18 -31.05
CA ARG A 388 -4.06 10.81 -29.75
C ARG A 388 -5.20 10.52 -28.76
N GLN A 389 -5.26 9.29 -28.28
CA GLN A 389 -6.26 8.81 -27.32
C GLN A 389 -5.73 8.95 -25.88
N ARG A 390 -6.47 9.69 -25.06
CA ARG A 390 -6.22 9.87 -23.62
C ARG A 390 -7.54 9.79 -22.87
N LEU A 391 -7.72 8.74 -22.09
CA LEU A 391 -8.98 8.46 -21.40
C LEU A 391 -8.79 8.58 -19.89
N THR A 392 -9.86 8.99 -19.21
CA THR A 392 -9.88 9.19 -17.76
C THR A 392 -10.90 8.24 -17.15
N PHE A 393 -10.41 7.26 -16.42
CA PHE A 393 -11.24 6.25 -15.79
C PHE A 393 -11.71 6.74 -14.42
N ILE A 394 -13.03 6.92 -14.33
CA ILE A 394 -13.70 7.31 -13.09
C ILE A 394 -14.15 6.06 -12.33
N PHE A 395 -14.04 6.08 -11.01
CA PHE A 395 -14.49 4.98 -10.14
C PHE A 395 -15.80 5.38 -9.47
N LYS A 396 -16.74 4.43 -9.40
CA LYS A 396 -18.02 4.64 -8.72
C LYS A 396 -17.75 4.84 -7.23
N ASP A 397 -18.47 5.79 -6.64
CA ASP A 397 -18.32 6.16 -5.24
C ASP A 397 -16.91 6.66 -4.87
N LYS A 398 -16.69 6.92 -3.59
CA LYS A 398 -15.40 7.32 -3.06
C LYS A 398 -14.55 6.06 -2.83
N GLN A 399 -13.71 5.70 -3.80
CA GLN A 399 -12.76 4.59 -3.63
C GLN A 399 -11.50 5.09 -2.93
N THR A 400 -10.93 4.26 -2.05
CA THR A 400 -9.69 4.55 -1.33
C THR A 400 -8.66 3.49 -1.70
N LEU A 401 -7.55 3.91 -2.30
CA LEU A 401 -6.43 3.03 -2.63
C LEU A 401 -5.26 3.27 -1.67
N PRO A 402 -4.66 2.22 -1.10
CA PRO A 402 -3.49 2.37 -0.27
C PRO A 402 -2.25 2.75 -1.10
N MET A 403 -1.27 3.35 -0.44
CA MET A 403 0.07 3.55 -1.01
C MET A 403 0.72 2.22 -1.37
N GLY A 404 1.60 2.22 -2.37
CA GLY A 404 2.30 1.01 -2.81
C GLY A 404 2.31 0.83 -4.32
N ILE A 405 2.75 -0.37 -4.73
CA ILE A 405 2.69 -0.84 -6.12
C ILE A 405 1.33 -1.48 -6.37
N LEU A 406 0.48 -0.85 -7.15
CA LEU A 406 -0.79 -1.42 -7.60
C LEU A 406 -0.60 -1.96 -9.01
N ALA A 407 -1.61 -2.66 -9.53
CA ALA A 407 -1.62 -3.02 -10.94
C ALA A 407 -2.96 -2.69 -11.56
N TYR A 408 -2.96 -2.45 -12.87
CA TYR A 408 -4.19 -2.25 -13.61
C TYR A 408 -4.21 -3.08 -14.88
N ASN A 409 -5.42 -3.35 -15.36
CA ASN A 409 -5.65 -3.95 -16.67
C ASN A 409 -6.95 -3.37 -17.27
N LEU A 410 -7.10 -3.48 -18.58
CA LEU A 410 -8.20 -2.94 -19.34
C LEU A 410 -9.10 -4.06 -19.87
N PHE A 411 -10.39 -3.86 -19.70
CA PHE A 411 -11.44 -4.81 -20.03
C PHE A 411 -12.43 -4.14 -20.96
N GLU A 412 -13.14 -4.96 -21.74
CA GLU A 412 -14.33 -4.47 -22.42
C GLU A 412 -15.38 -4.05 -21.39
N TYR A 413 -16.10 -2.98 -21.70
CA TYR A 413 -17.23 -2.56 -20.89
C TYR A 413 -18.50 -3.29 -21.33
N ASP A 414 -19.11 -4.01 -20.40
CA ASP A 414 -20.38 -4.69 -20.62
C ASP A 414 -21.53 -3.70 -20.37
N THR A 415 -22.30 -3.41 -21.41
CA THR A 415 -23.45 -2.49 -21.39
C THR A 415 -24.77 -3.20 -21.08
N ALA A 416 -24.75 -4.45 -20.62
CA ALA A 416 -25.94 -5.16 -20.17
C ALA A 416 -26.65 -4.44 -19.00
N THR A 417 -27.77 -4.99 -18.53
CA THR A 417 -28.66 -4.41 -17.50
C THR A 417 -27.97 -4.01 -16.19
N THR A 418 -26.75 -4.51 -15.94
CA THR A 418 -25.88 -4.04 -14.85
C THR A 418 -24.52 -3.64 -15.43
N PRO A 419 -24.32 -2.36 -15.78
CA PRO A 419 -23.11 -1.93 -16.48
C PRO A 419 -21.84 -2.16 -15.64
N LYS A 420 -20.90 -2.97 -16.15
CA LYS A 420 -19.68 -3.38 -15.42
C LYS A 420 -18.49 -3.64 -16.35
N CYS A 421 -17.27 -3.66 -15.82
CA CYS A 421 -16.14 -4.23 -16.55
C CYS A 421 -16.41 -5.72 -16.82
N SER A 422 -16.08 -6.20 -18.01
CA SER A 422 -16.14 -7.63 -18.32
C SER A 422 -15.28 -8.45 -17.35
N GLU A 423 -15.73 -9.66 -17.05
CA GLU A 423 -15.00 -10.59 -16.19
C GLU A 423 -13.85 -11.28 -16.93
N THR A 424 -14.00 -11.47 -18.25
CA THR A 424 -13.06 -12.25 -19.07
C THR A 424 -12.62 -11.54 -20.34
N ALA A 425 -13.41 -10.60 -20.87
CA ALA A 425 -13.10 -9.93 -22.13
C ALA A 425 -12.14 -8.76 -21.91
N LEU A 426 -10.91 -8.92 -22.40
CA LEU A 426 -9.82 -7.96 -22.28
C LEU A 426 -9.79 -6.99 -23.45
N PHE A 427 -9.46 -5.74 -23.15
CA PHE A 427 -9.07 -4.79 -24.17
C PHE A 427 -7.66 -5.14 -24.64
N GLN A 428 -7.57 -5.62 -25.89
CA GLN A 428 -6.36 -6.22 -26.51
C GLN A 428 -5.91 -7.52 -25.85
N VAL A 429 -6.20 -8.65 -26.51
CA VAL A 429 -5.91 -10.00 -26.01
C VAL A 429 -4.41 -10.27 -25.92
N GLU A 430 -3.61 -9.61 -26.76
CA GLU A 430 -2.14 -9.69 -26.74
C GLU A 430 -1.54 -9.01 -25.51
N ASN A 431 -2.23 -8.03 -24.92
CA ASN A 431 -1.85 -7.33 -23.69
C ASN A 431 -2.55 -7.93 -22.45
N ASN A 432 -2.57 -9.27 -22.32
CA ASN A 432 -3.18 -9.97 -21.18
C ASN A 432 -2.30 -9.95 -19.91
N TYR A 433 -1.62 -8.84 -19.62
CA TYR A 433 -0.83 -8.70 -18.41
C TYR A 433 -1.26 -7.48 -17.62
N TRP A 434 -1.39 -7.70 -16.31
CA TRP A 434 -1.58 -6.61 -15.37
C TRP A 434 -0.32 -5.75 -15.35
N THR A 435 -0.51 -4.44 -15.53
CA THR A 435 0.58 -3.48 -15.58
C THR A 435 0.75 -2.84 -14.21
N PRO A 436 1.92 -3.00 -13.55
CA PRO A 436 2.16 -2.39 -12.25
C PRO A 436 2.34 -0.88 -12.39
N PHE A 437 1.83 -0.14 -11.42
CA PHE A 437 2.02 1.29 -11.28
C PHE A 437 2.08 1.66 -9.80
N THR A 438 2.56 2.85 -9.51
CA THR A 438 2.81 3.27 -8.13
C THR A 438 1.88 4.41 -7.75
N ILE A 439 1.32 4.32 -6.54
CA ILE A 439 0.51 5.38 -5.94
C ILE A 439 1.21 5.91 -4.69
N VAL A 440 1.45 7.23 -4.66
CA VAL A 440 1.98 7.95 -3.50
C VAL A 440 0.87 8.87 -2.94
N PRO A 441 0.57 8.85 -1.64
CA PRO A 441 -0.41 9.75 -1.02
C PRO A 441 -0.10 11.22 -1.23
N LYS A 442 -1.15 12.02 -1.41
CA LYS A 442 -1.05 13.49 -1.60
C LYS A 442 -0.23 13.87 -2.83
N THR A 443 -0.19 13.01 -3.84
CA THR A 443 0.45 13.33 -5.12
C THR A 443 -0.53 13.08 -6.26
N SER A 444 -0.53 13.99 -7.24
CA SER A 444 -1.37 13.84 -8.42
C SER A 444 -1.00 12.56 -9.17
N THR A 445 -2.03 11.83 -9.62
CA THR A 445 -1.86 10.63 -10.44
C THR A 445 -1.26 11.03 -11.79
N THR A 446 0.01 10.67 -12.01
CA THR A 446 0.64 10.85 -13.32
C THR A 446 -0.08 9.98 -14.35
N PRO A 447 -0.33 10.48 -15.57
CA PRO A 447 -0.95 9.67 -16.62
C PRO A 447 -0.17 8.38 -16.85
N LEU A 448 -0.86 7.25 -16.75
CA LEU A 448 -0.29 5.94 -17.06
C LEU A 448 -0.16 5.80 -18.57
N ILE A 449 0.80 4.99 -19.02
CA ILE A 449 1.03 4.74 -20.45
C ILE A 449 0.58 3.33 -20.75
N TRP A 450 -0.31 3.19 -21.73
CA TRP A 450 -0.67 1.91 -22.33
C TRP A 450 -0.07 1.83 -23.72
N LYS A 451 0.80 0.85 -23.95
CA LYS A 451 1.37 0.62 -25.28
C LYS A 451 0.41 -0.28 -26.06
N LEU A 452 -0.19 0.28 -27.10
CA LEU A 452 -0.88 -0.51 -28.12
C LEU A 452 0.18 -1.43 -28.76
N GLN A 453 -0.02 -2.74 -28.68
CA GLN A 453 0.88 -3.76 -29.23
C GLN A 453 0.30 -4.34 -30.50
#